data_AF-A0A522SHE0-F1
#
_entry.id   AF-A0A522SHE0-F1
#
_cell.length_a   1.000
_cell.length_b   1.000
_cell.length_c   1.000
_cell.angle_alpha   90.00
_cell.angle_beta   90.00
_cell.angle_gamma   90.00
#
_symmetry.space_group_name_H-M   'P 1'
#
loop_
_entity.id
_entity.type
_entity.pdbx_description
1 polymer ?
#
loop_
_entity_poly.entity_id
_entity_poly.type
_entity_poly.pdbx_seq_one_letter_code
_entity_poly.pdbx_strand_id
1 'polypeptide(L)'
;MKAIATREATCVGCGCTDRRACLGGCSWLAVNRDDGTGVCSNCRGALAAWREQQAAALSRDDFAWLVVKAACETEPADEDDPECIRILRLDLKSAVLAAFLQRDADWAKAKEGGVDA
;
A
#
# COMPACT_ATOMS: atom_id res chain seq x y z
N MET A 1 27.26 6.65 13.76
CA MET A 1 26.72 6.47 12.39
C MET A 1 26.01 5.11 12.39
N LYS A 2 24.68 5.06 12.33
CA LYS A 2 23.93 3.78 12.26
C LYS A 2 23.92 3.33 10.81
N ALA A 3 24.53 2.19 10.49
CA ALA A 3 24.38 1.57 9.19
C ALA A 3 22.92 1.11 9.05
N ILE A 4 22.22 1.63 8.04
CA ILE A 4 20.94 1.06 7.62
C ILE A 4 21.31 -0.21 6.86
N ALA A 5 21.07 -1.37 7.48
CA ALA A 5 21.25 -2.64 6.80
C ALA A 5 20.17 -2.77 5.73
N THR A 6 20.46 -2.33 4.50
CA THR A 6 19.59 -2.57 3.34
C THR A 6 19.48 -4.07 3.12
N ARG A 7 18.23 -4.57 3.07
CA ARG A 7 17.92 -5.96 2.76
C ARG A 7 18.36 -6.24 1.32
N GLU A 8 19.02 -7.37 1.09
CA GLU A 8 19.39 -7.77 -0.28
C GLU A 8 18.12 -8.03 -1.09
N ALA A 9 17.97 -7.32 -2.20
CA ALA A 9 16.79 -7.45 -3.05
C ALA A 9 16.89 -8.67 -3.96
N THR A 10 15.77 -9.38 -4.12
CA THR A 10 15.64 -10.55 -5.00
C THR A 10 14.55 -10.33 -6.04
N CYS A 11 14.85 -10.63 -7.30
CA CYS A 11 13.89 -10.51 -8.39
C CYS A 11 12.83 -11.61 -8.27
N VAL A 12 11.56 -11.21 -8.22
CA VAL A 12 10.43 -12.16 -8.07
C VAL A 12 10.24 -13.07 -9.28
N GLY A 13 10.77 -12.68 -10.45
CA GLY A 13 10.63 -13.45 -11.69
C GLY A 13 11.74 -14.47 -11.95
N CYS A 14 13.00 -14.17 -11.59
CA CYS A 14 14.15 -15.03 -11.90
C CYS A 14 15.11 -15.28 -10.74
N GLY A 15 14.91 -14.64 -9.59
CA GLY A 15 15.77 -14.80 -8.42
C GLY A 15 17.14 -14.12 -8.51
N CYS A 16 17.41 -13.27 -9.51
CA CYS A 16 18.63 -12.46 -9.49
C CYS A 16 18.63 -11.53 -8.28
N THR A 17 19.80 -11.24 -7.72
CA THR A 17 19.96 -10.38 -6.53
C THR A 17 20.87 -9.20 -6.83
N ASP A 18 21.02 -8.29 -5.87
CA ASP A 18 21.99 -7.17 -5.95
C ASP A 18 23.42 -7.63 -6.24
N ARG A 19 23.77 -8.86 -5.85
CA ARG A 19 25.11 -9.44 -6.02
C ARG A 19 25.16 -10.55 -7.07
N ARG A 20 24.03 -10.93 -7.66
CA ARG A 20 23.94 -12.02 -8.64
C ARG A 20 22.97 -11.67 -9.75
N ALA A 21 23.49 -11.12 -10.85
CA ALA A 21 22.72 -10.85 -12.05
C ALA A 21 22.27 -12.14 -12.77
N CYS A 22 21.32 -12.00 -13.70
CA CYS A 22 20.97 -13.07 -14.64
C CYS A 22 22.17 -13.48 -15.50
N LEU A 23 22.10 -14.68 -16.08
CA LEU A 23 23.01 -15.08 -17.16
C LEU A 23 22.88 -14.10 -18.34
N GLY A 24 23.99 -13.52 -18.79
CA GLY A 24 24.00 -12.44 -19.80
C GLY A 24 23.80 -11.03 -19.23
N GLY A 25 23.64 -10.89 -17.92
CA GLY A 25 23.46 -9.62 -17.24
C GLY A 25 22.00 -9.15 -17.17
N CYS A 26 21.71 -8.31 -16.19
CA CYS A 26 20.43 -7.62 -16.03
C CYS A 26 20.60 -6.39 -15.13
N SER A 27 19.60 -5.51 -15.12
CA SER A 27 19.49 -4.39 -14.18
C SER A 27 18.12 -4.37 -13.53
N TRP A 28 17.98 -3.72 -12.37
CA TRP A 28 16.67 -3.49 -11.77
C TRP A 28 15.82 -2.55 -12.64
N LEU A 29 14.57 -2.93 -12.92
CA LEU A 29 13.55 -2.04 -13.49
C LEU A 29 12.75 -1.35 -12.38
N ALA A 30 12.49 -2.08 -11.29
CA ALA A 30 11.92 -1.58 -10.06
C ALA A 30 12.38 -2.47 -8.91
N VAL A 31 12.61 -1.89 -7.73
CA VAL A 31 13.07 -2.59 -6.53
C VAL A 31 12.54 -1.87 -5.30
N ASN A 32 12.00 -2.64 -4.37
CA ASN A 32 11.70 -2.19 -3.02
C ASN A 32 12.75 -2.81 -2.08
N ARG A 33 13.55 -1.96 -1.44
CA ARG A 33 14.64 -2.42 -0.55
C ARG A 33 14.16 -2.66 0.89
N ASP A 34 12.96 -2.21 1.23
CA ASP A 34 12.37 -2.41 2.55
C ASP A 34 11.86 -3.85 2.67
N ASP A 35 11.21 -4.37 1.62
CA ASP A 35 10.75 -5.75 1.53
C ASP A 35 11.79 -6.73 0.92
N GLY A 36 12.82 -6.21 0.24
CA GLY A 36 13.86 -7.00 -0.41
C GLY A 36 13.39 -7.68 -1.69
N THR A 37 12.42 -7.10 -2.40
CA THR A 37 11.87 -7.64 -3.64
C THR A 37 12.02 -6.66 -4.80
N GLY A 38 12.01 -7.17 -6.03
CA GLY A 38 12.07 -6.32 -7.22
C GLY A 38 11.80 -7.09 -8.51
N VAL A 39 11.93 -6.38 -9.62
CA VAL A 39 11.82 -6.93 -10.98
C VAL A 39 13.00 -6.42 -11.81
N CYS A 40 13.74 -7.34 -12.42
CA CYS A 40 14.87 -7.00 -13.29
C CYS A 40 14.46 -6.87 -14.77
N SER A 41 15.39 -6.38 -15.59
CA SER A 41 15.23 -6.14 -17.04
C SER A 41 14.79 -7.35 -17.84
N ASN A 42 15.13 -8.56 -17.37
CA ASN A 42 14.82 -9.83 -18.05
C ASN A 42 13.43 -10.36 -17.65
N CYS A 43 12.81 -9.80 -16.61
CA CYS A 43 11.52 -10.24 -16.07
C CYS A 43 10.43 -9.18 -16.28
N ARG A 44 10.45 -8.43 -17.40
CA ARG A 44 9.46 -7.37 -17.69
C ARG A 44 8.01 -7.82 -17.55
N GLY A 45 7.70 -9.08 -17.87
CA GLY A 45 6.35 -9.64 -17.71
C GLY A 45 5.82 -9.65 -16.28
N ALA A 46 6.70 -9.68 -15.27
CA ALA A 46 6.32 -9.62 -13.86
C ALA A 46 6.16 -8.19 -13.33
N LEU A 47 6.56 -7.15 -14.09
CA LEU A 47 6.66 -5.77 -13.58
C LEU A 47 5.28 -5.17 -13.21
N ALA A 48 4.26 -5.39 -14.04
CA ALA A 48 2.94 -4.82 -13.81
C ALA A 48 2.29 -5.41 -12.55
N ALA A 49 2.24 -6.74 -12.45
CA ALA A 49 1.69 -7.43 -11.29
C ALA A 49 2.47 -7.11 -10.00
N TRP A 50 3.81 -7.05 -10.07
CA TRP A 50 4.61 -6.64 -8.91
C TRP A 50 4.30 -5.20 -8.49
N ARG A 51 4.17 -4.24 -9.43
CA ARG A 51 3.81 -2.85 -9.09
C ARG A 51 2.42 -2.74 -8.45
N GLU A 52 1.46 -3.53 -8.92
CA GLU A 52 0.12 -3.57 -8.32
C GLU A 52 0.17 -4.09 -6.88
N GLN A 53 0.97 -5.12 -6.60
CA GLN A 53 1.20 -5.60 -5.23
C GLN A 53 1.87 -4.53 -4.34
N GLN A 54 2.80 -3.77 -4.90
CA GLN A 54 3.49 -2.68 -4.18
C GLN A 54 2.57 -1.47 -3.94
N ALA A 55 1.53 -1.27 -4.77
CA ALA A 55 0.55 -0.20 -4.59
C ALA A 55 -0.50 -0.51 -3.50
N ALA A 56 -0.56 -1.75 -3.00
CA ALA A 56 -1.68 -2.23 -2.19
C ALA A 56 -1.59 -1.94 -0.68
N ALA A 57 -0.59 -1.20 -0.20
CA ALA A 57 -0.49 -0.85 1.21
C ALA A 57 -0.04 0.60 1.40
N LEU A 58 -0.99 1.54 1.33
CA LEU A 58 -0.81 2.78 2.07
C LEU A 58 -0.62 2.40 3.54
N SER A 59 0.41 2.98 4.18
CA SER A 59 0.57 2.79 5.60
C SER A 59 -0.69 3.28 6.31
N ARG A 60 -0.98 2.75 7.50
CA ARG A 60 -2.13 3.20 8.29
C ARG A 60 -2.11 4.72 8.51
N ASP A 61 -0.91 5.30 8.57
CA ASP A 61 -0.67 6.72 8.75
C ASP A 61 -0.91 7.51 7.44
N ASP A 62 -0.49 6.97 6.28
CA ASP A 62 -0.78 7.59 4.97
C ASP A 62 -2.27 7.55 4.63
N PHE A 63 -2.96 6.46 4.97
CA PHE A 63 -4.40 6.37 4.82
C PHE A 63 -5.13 7.33 5.77
N ALA A 64 -4.67 7.45 7.02
CA ALA A 64 -5.22 8.41 7.97
C ALA A 64 -5.03 9.86 7.48
N TRP A 65 -3.88 10.19 6.88
CA TRP A 65 -3.62 11.52 6.34
C TRP A 65 -4.47 11.86 5.11
N LEU A 66 -4.71 10.89 4.22
CA LEU A 66 -5.64 11.04 3.10
C LEU A 66 -7.08 11.30 3.57
N VAL A 67 -7.51 10.60 4.61
CA VAL A 67 -8.82 10.77 5.23
C VAL A 67 -8.95 12.15 5.91
N VAL A 68 -7.92 12.61 6.62
CA VAL A 68 -7.87 13.96 7.20
C VAL A 68 -7.94 15.02 6.10
N LYS A 69 -7.16 14.88 5.02
CA LYS A 69 -7.16 15.84 3.92
C LYS A 69 -8.54 15.93 3.24
N ALA A 70 -9.18 14.80 2.97
CA ALA A 70 -10.51 14.77 2.37
C ALA A 70 -11.60 15.38 3.28
N ALA A 71 -11.46 15.25 4.61
CA ALA A 71 -12.38 15.83 5.59
C ALA A 71 -12.13 17.32 5.85
N CYS A 72 -10.86 17.77 5.75
CA CYS A 72 -10.44 19.12 6.12
C CYS A 72 -10.34 20.10 4.92
N GLU A 73 -10.59 19.68 3.68
CA GLU A 73 -10.64 20.58 2.50
C GLU A 73 -11.95 21.41 2.38
N THR A 74 -12.65 21.65 3.48
CA THR A 74 -13.67 22.71 3.57
C THR A 74 -13.14 23.79 4.53
N GLU A 75 -12.77 24.96 4.00
CA GLU A 75 -12.17 26.08 4.75
C GLU A 75 -13.06 26.60 5.90
N PRO A 76 -12.46 27.34 6.86
CA PRO A 76 -11.55 26.89 7.89
C PRO A 76 -12.35 26.63 9.19
N ALA A 77 -12.27 25.42 9.75
CA ALA A 77 -12.59 25.27 11.17
C ALA A 77 -11.42 25.88 11.94
N ASP A 78 -11.67 26.91 12.73
CA ASP A 78 -10.69 27.54 13.61
C ASP A 78 -9.89 26.45 14.35
N GLU A 79 -8.56 26.42 14.15
CA GLU A 79 -7.68 25.32 14.56
C GLU A 79 -7.68 25.05 16.09
N ASP A 80 -8.32 25.92 16.86
CA ASP A 80 -8.38 25.90 18.32
C ASP A 80 -9.78 25.59 18.91
N ASP A 81 -10.81 25.25 18.12
CA ASP A 81 -12.12 24.86 18.67
C ASP A 81 -12.18 23.35 19.05
N PRO A 82 -12.18 23.01 20.36
CA PRO A 82 -12.19 21.62 20.83
C PRO A 82 -13.49 20.87 20.52
N GLU A 83 -14.61 21.56 20.26
CA GLU A 83 -15.88 20.92 19.88
C GLU A 83 -15.85 20.45 18.43
N CYS A 84 -15.25 21.22 17.50
CA CYS A 84 -15.05 20.80 16.12
C CYS A 84 -14.14 19.57 16.02
N ILE A 85 -13.02 19.56 16.76
CA ILE A 85 -12.11 18.39 16.81
C ILE A 85 -12.84 17.14 17.33
N ARG A 86 -13.79 17.29 18.26
CA ARG A 86 -14.54 16.18 18.86
C ARG A 86 -15.61 15.63 17.94
N ILE A 87 -16.39 16.49 17.28
CA ILE A 87 -17.44 16.09 16.32
C ILE A 87 -16.79 15.43 15.10
N LEU A 88 -15.73 16.04 14.54
CA LEU A 88 -14.97 15.48 13.43
C LEU A 88 -14.38 14.10 13.77
N ARG A 89 -13.84 13.89 14.98
CA ARG A 89 -13.34 12.57 15.42
C ARG A 89 -14.44 11.52 15.59
N LEU A 90 -15.65 11.91 15.98
CA LEU A 90 -16.77 10.97 16.12
C LEU A 90 -17.30 10.55 14.75
N ASP A 91 -17.47 11.51 13.85
CA ASP A 91 -17.92 11.27 12.48
C ASP A 91 -16.89 10.48 11.68
N LEU A 92 -15.60 10.74 11.91
CA LEU A 92 -14.52 9.98 11.29
C LEU A 92 -14.47 8.53 11.76
N LYS A 93 -14.66 8.27 13.06
CA LYS A 93 -14.72 6.89 13.57
C LYS A 93 -15.90 6.13 12.97
N SER A 94 -17.05 6.79 12.86
CA SER A 94 -18.25 6.22 12.24
C SER A 94 -18.05 5.94 10.75
N ALA A 95 -17.45 6.88 10.00
CA ALA A 95 -17.16 6.72 8.58
C ALA A 95 -16.12 5.62 8.31
N VAL A 96 -15.06 5.56 9.11
CA VAL A 96 -14.05 4.49 9.02
C VAL A 96 -14.66 3.13 9.34
N LEU A 97 -15.46 3.04 10.41
CA LEU A 97 -16.17 1.81 10.75
C LEU A 97 -17.13 1.37 9.63
N ALA A 98 -17.88 2.30 9.04
CA ALA A 98 -18.76 2.01 7.91
C ALA A 98 -17.97 1.50 6.69
N ALA A 99 -16.82 2.10 6.38
CA ALA A 99 -15.95 1.65 5.29
C ALA A 99 -15.39 0.23 5.53
N PHE A 100 -14.99 -0.08 6.77
CA PHE A 100 -14.57 -1.44 7.14
C PHE A 100 -15.71 -2.46 6.98
N LEU A 101 -16.89 -2.14 7.50
CA LEU A 101 -18.06 -3.02 7.40
C LEU A 101 -18.51 -3.25 5.96
N GLN A 102 -18.45 -2.22 5.11
CA GLN A 102 -18.78 -2.33 3.69
C GLN A 102 -17.80 -3.27 2.97
N ARG A 103 -16.50 -3.13 3.25
CA ARG A 103 -15.47 -4.01 2.69
C ARG A 103 -15.64 -5.47 3.11
N ASP A 104 -16.01 -5.72 4.37
CA ASP A 104 -16.31 -7.08 4.85
C ASP A 104 -17.56 -7.66 4.16
N ALA A 105 -18.59 -6.84 3.94
CA ALA A 105 -19.79 -7.23 3.21
C ALA A 105 -19.50 -7.53 1.73
N ASP A 106 -18.67 -6.72 1.07
CA ASP A 106 -18.28 -6.92 -0.32
C ASP A 106 -17.41 -8.18 -0.48
N TRP A 107 -16.52 -8.44 0.49
CA TRP A 107 -15.74 -9.68 0.55
C TRP A 107 -16.63 -10.92 0.78
N ALA A 108 -17.63 -10.82 1.66
CA ALA A 108 -18.58 -11.91 1.89
C ALA A 108 -19.40 -12.21 0.62
N LYS A 109 -19.91 -11.18 -0.07
CA LYS A 109 -20.61 -11.32 -1.35
C LYS A 109 -19.73 -11.92 -2.44
N ALA A 110 -18.46 -11.53 -2.51
CA ALA A 110 -17.50 -12.09 -3.45
C ALA A 110 -17.24 -13.59 -3.23
N LYS A 111 -17.38 -14.08 -1.98
CA LYS A 111 -17.31 -15.51 -1.67
C LYS A 111 -18.58 -16.28 -2.02
N GLU A 112 -19.75 -15.66 -1.88
CA GLU A 112 -21.04 -16.30 -2.19
C GLU A 112 -21.28 -16.44 -3.70
N GLY A 113 -20.73 -15.54 -4.53
CA GLY A 113 -20.77 -15.66 -6.00
C GLY A 113 -19.78 -16.66 -6.61
N GLY A 114 -19.06 -17.42 -5.78
CA GLY A 114 -18.01 -18.38 -6.18
C GLY A 114 -18.34 -19.84 -5.88
N VAL A 115 -19.61 -20.19 -5.68
CA VAL A 115 -20.09 -21.58 -5.61
C VAL A 115 -21.17 -21.74 -6.68
N ASP A 116 -20.75 -22.00 -7.91
CA ASP A 116 -21.51 -22.72 -8.93
C ASP A 116 -20.51 -23.24 -9.97
N ALA A 117 -19.95 -24.41 -9.68
CA ALA A 117 -19.25 -25.30 -10.60
C ALA A 117 -19.90 -26.68 -10.51
#